data_AF-A0A4D4MAM6-F1
#
_entry.id   AF-A0A4D4MAM6-F1
#
_cell.length_a   1.000
_cell.length_b   1.000
_cell.length_c   1.000
_cell.angle_alpha   90.00
_cell.angle_beta   90.00
_cell.angle_gamma   90.00
#
_symmetry.space_group_name_H-M   'P 1'
#
loop_
_entity.id
_entity.type
_entity.pdbx_description
1 polymer ?
#
loop_
_entity_poly.entity_id
_entity_poly.type
_entity_poly.pdbx_seq_one_letter_code
_entity_poly.pdbx_strand_id
1 'polypeptide(L)'
;MSLTLTAPYAEAPAPAPAPASAPASAPVLAPRERETLRHIAAGRTYLQTARHMGLSKHTVDAYLRRIRAKLNISSTAELTRLAISLGL
;
A
#
# COMPACT_ATOMS: atom_id res chain seq x y z
N MET A 1 -8.90 36.25 -11.18
CA MET A 1 -7.54 35.71 -10.90
C MET A 1 -7.69 34.53 -9.97
N SER A 2 -7.08 33.40 -10.35
CA SER A 2 -7.35 32.06 -9.84
C SER A 2 -6.87 31.85 -8.41
N LEU A 3 -7.71 31.17 -7.62
CA LEU A 3 -7.38 30.65 -6.29
C LEU A 3 -6.37 29.49 -6.43
N THR A 4 -5.11 29.69 -6.04
CA THR A 4 -4.15 28.60 -5.83
C THR A 4 -3.92 28.41 -4.34
N LEU A 5 -4.81 27.66 -3.71
CA LEU A 5 -4.61 27.11 -2.37
C LEU A 5 -4.20 25.65 -2.52
N THR A 6 -2.99 25.28 -2.10
CA THR A 6 -2.79 24.23 -1.07
C THR A 6 -1.32 23.78 -0.97
N ALA A 7 -0.75 24.10 0.19
CA ALA A 7 0.30 23.44 0.98
C ALA A 7 1.64 23.01 0.35
N PRO A 8 2.78 23.52 0.86
CA PRO A 8 4.10 22.89 0.73
C PRO A 8 4.21 21.67 1.65
N TYR A 9 4.49 20.48 1.09
CA TYR A 9 4.64 19.25 1.88
C TYR A 9 6.06 19.14 2.46
N ALA A 10 6.31 19.90 3.53
CA ALA A 10 7.34 19.56 4.52
C ALA A 10 6.72 18.67 5.61
N GLU A 11 7.56 17.90 6.32
CA GLU A 11 7.31 17.06 7.51
C GLU A 11 7.17 15.52 7.30
N ALA A 12 8.18 14.79 7.81
CA ALA A 12 8.18 13.36 8.20
C ALA A 12 7.37 13.17 9.52
N PRO A 13 7.02 11.97 10.08
CA PRO A 13 7.69 10.65 10.04
C PRO A 13 6.72 9.45 9.89
N ALA A 14 7.23 8.22 10.04
CA ALA A 14 6.49 6.97 9.96
C ALA A 14 5.16 6.96 10.77
N PRO A 15 4.05 6.43 10.23
CA PRO A 15 2.87 6.20 11.05
C PRO A 15 3.14 4.99 11.94
N ALA A 16 3.21 5.21 13.25
CA ALA A 16 3.07 4.15 14.24
C ALA A 16 1.66 3.54 14.10
N PRO A 17 1.50 2.24 13.82
CA PRO A 17 0.19 1.62 13.74
C PRO A 17 -0.29 1.27 15.16
N ALA A 18 -1.44 1.81 15.57
CA ALA A 18 -2.16 1.36 16.76
C ALA A 18 -2.65 -0.10 16.59
N PRO A 19 -2.78 -0.89 17.69
CA PRO A 19 -2.92 -2.33 17.65
C PRO A 19 -4.39 -2.72 17.45
N ALA A 20 -4.69 -3.52 16.43
CA ALA A 20 -5.97 -4.20 16.29
C ALA A 20 -5.73 -5.69 15.97
N SER A 21 -5.93 -6.48 17.02
CA SER A 21 -6.16 -7.92 17.18
C SER A 21 -5.94 -8.91 16.02
N ALA A 22 -5.22 -9.98 16.37
CA ALA A 22 -4.83 -11.21 15.66
C ALA A 22 -6.02 -12.13 15.27
N PRO A 23 -5.83 -13.40 14.79
CA PRO A 23 -4.66 -14.07 14.19
C PRO A 23 -4.99 -14.70 12.80
N ALA A 24 -3.96 -15.19 12.08
CA ALA A 24 -3.96 -16.40 11.22
C ALA A 24 -3.05 -16.25 9.98
N SER A 25 -1.91 -16.94 10.08
CA SER A 25 -1.14 -17.56 8.99
C SER A 25 -0.96 -16.80 7.68
N ALA A 26 0.10 -15.99 7.62
CA ALA A 26 1.14 -16.02 6.57
C ALA A 26 2.18 -14.91 6.86
N PRO A 27 3.39 -15.25 7.34
CA PRO A 27 4.29 -14.31 8.03
C PRO A 27 5.14 -13.41 7.12
N VAL A 28 4.66 -12.99 5.95
CA VAL A 28 5.51 -12.21 5.00
C VAL A 28 5.15 -10.72 4.93
N LEU A 29 3.90 -10.32 5.16
CA LEU A 29 3.45 -8.95 4.89
C LEU A 29 2.76 -8.31 6.11
N ALA A 30 3.08 -7.03 6.37
CA ALA A 30 2.37 -6.26 7.38
C ALA A 30 0.90 -6.06 7.00
N PRO A 31 0.00 -5.83 7.96
CA PRO A 31 -1.43 -5.65 7.70
C PRO A 31 -1.72 -4.54 6.67
N ARG A 32 -1.02 -3.40 6.75
CA ARG A 32 -1.15 -2.29 5.77
C ARG A 32 -0.59 -2.63 4.39
N GLU A 33 0.48 -3.43 4.35
CA GLU A 33 1.07 -3.92 3.10
C GLU A 33 0.09 -4.87 2.39
N ARG A 34 -0.52 -5.78 3.14
CA ARG A 34 -1.56 -6.70 2.65
C ARG A 34 -2.81 -5.95 2.18
N GLU A 35 -3.25 -4.92 2.90
CA GLU A 35 -4.37 -4.07 2.50
C GLU A 35 -4.10 -3.33 1.18
N THR A 36 -2.87 -2.82 1.03
CA THR A 36 -2.39 -2.26 -0.25
C THR A 36 -2.43 -3.29 -1.36
N LEU A 37 -1.88 -4.47 -1.11
CA LEU A 37 -1.85 -5.56 -2.08
C LEU A 37 -3.25 -6.01 -2.53
N ARG A 38 -4.22 -6.09 -1.62
CA ARG A 38 -5.63 -6.39 -1.92
C ARG A 38 -6.25 -5.39 -2.89
N HIS A 39 -6.01 -4.10 -2.68
CA HIS A 39 -6.53 -3.08 -3.58
C HIS A 39 -5.91 -3.15 -4.97
N ILE A 40 -4.61 -3.45 -5.06
CA ILE A 40 -3.93 -3.67 -6.34
C ILE A 40 -4.43 -4.96 -7.03
N ALA A 41 -4.67 -6.03 -6.26
CA ALA A 41 -5.24 -7.28 -6.76
C ALA A 41 -6.64 -7.08 -7.34
N ALA A 42 -7.45 -6.22 -6.70
CA ALA A 42 -8.76 -5.80 -7.18
C ALA A 42 -8.72 -4.86 -8.41
N GLY A 43 -7.55 -4.62 -9.01
CA GLY A 43 -7.38 -3.78 -10.20
C GLY A 43 -7.40 -2.27 -9.92
N ARG A 44 -7.30 -1.84 -8.65
CA ARG A 44 -7.28 -0.41 -8.30
C ARG A 44 -5.91 0.19 -8.63
N THR A 45 -5.91 1.42 -9.14
CA THR A 45 -4.66 2.15 -9.36
C THR A 45 -4.03 2.57 -8.03
N TYR A 46 -2.74 2.93 -8.04
CA TYR A 46 -2.04 3.44 -6.86
C TYR A 46 -2.74 4.66 -6.25
N LEU A 47 -3.30 5.54 -7.10
CA LEU A 47 -4.04 6.72 -6.65
C LEU A 47 -5.36 6.34 -5.97
N GLN A 48 -6.12 5.40 -6.54
CA GLN A 48 -7.37 4.93 -5.95
C GLN A 48 -7.13 4.20 -4.62
N THR A 49 -6.09 3.37 -4.58
CA THR A 49 -5.62 2.66 -3.39
C THR A 49 -5.23 3.66 -2.29
N ALA A 50 -4.48 4.71 -2.64
CA ALA A 50 -4.10 5.78 -1.73
C ALA A 50 -5.34 6.50 -1.17
N ARG A 51 -6.28 6.90 -2.03
CA ARG A 51 -7.53 7.54 -1.60
C ARG A 51 -8.36 6.66 -0.67
N HIS A 52 -8.44 5.36 -0.97
CA HIS A 52 -9.23 4.40 -0.19
C HIS A 52 -8.61 4.12 1.20
N MET A 53 -7.29 4.20 1.32
CA MET A 53 -6.58 4.08 2.61
C MET A 53 -6.36 5.41 3.33
N GLY A 54 -6.75 6.55 2.74
CA GLY A 54 -6.43 7.87 3.31
C GLY A 54 -4.94 8.20 3.28
N LEU A 55 -4.20 7.65 2.32
CA LEU A 55 -2.76 7.82 2.15
C LEU A 55 -2.43 8.64 0.89
N SER A 56 -1.17 9.07 0.80
CA SER A 56 -0.61 9.65 -0.42
C SER A 56 -0.12 8.55 -1.38
N LYS A 57 -0.16 8.83 -2.69
CA LYS A 57 0.42 7.95 -3.74
C LYS A 57 1.86 7.52 -3.40
N HIS A 58 2.65 8.43 -2.83
CA HIS A 58 4.04 8.19 -2.48
C HIS A 58 4.19 7.17 -1.34
N THR A 59 3.27 7.19 -0.37
CA THR A 59 3.24 6.20 0.72
C THR A 59 2.86 4.82 0.20
N VAL A 60 1.89 4.75 -0.72
CA VAL A 60 1.51 3.49 -1.40
C VAL A 60 2.67 2.93 -2.23
N ASP A 61 3.41 3.78 -2.94
CA ASP A 61 4.64 3.39 -3.66
C ASP A 61 5.71 2.82 -2.70
N ALA A 62 5.94 3.48 -1.56
CA ALA A 62 6.87 2.99 -0.55
C ALA A 62 6.45 1.62 0.01
N TYR A 63 5.15 1.40 0.25
CA TYR A 63 4.64 0.09 0.65
C TYR A 63 4.85 -0.96 -0.43
N LEU A 64 4.56 -0.64 -1.70
CA LEU A 64 4.80 -1.55 -2.81
C LEU A 64 6.28 -1.91 -2.97
N ARG A 65 7.19 -0.97 -2.75
CA ARG A 65 8.64 -1.26 -2.74
C ARG A 65 9.03 -2.23 -1.64
N ARG A 66 8.50 -2.06 -0.42
CA ARG A 66 8.75 -2.98 0.70
C ARG A 66 8.14 -4.36 0.46
N ILE A 67 6.90 -4.40 -0.02
CA ILE A 67 6.20 -5.63 -0.41
C ILE A 67 7.01 -6.40 -1.46
N ARG A 68 7.46 -5.70 -2.51
CA ARG A 68 8.30 -6.25 -3.57
C ARG A 68 9.62 -6.80 -3.04
N ALA A 69 10.29 -6.07 -2.16
CA ALA A 69 11.53 -6.53 -1.54
C ALA A 69 11.31 -7.78 -0.66
N LYS A 70 10.19 -7.86 0.07
CA LYS A 70 9.84 -9.00 0.92
C LYS A 70 9.42 -10.24 0.13
N LEU A 71 8.77 -10.05 -1.01
CA LEU A 71 8.31 -11.14 -1.88
C LEU A 71 9.30 -11.47 -2.99
N ASN A 72 10.40 -10.71 -3.09
CA ASN A 72 11.38 -10.77 -4.18
C ASN A 72 10.76 -10.63 -5.59
N ILE A 73 9.77 -9.74 -5.71
CA ILE A 73 9.02 -9.49 -6.95
C ILE A 73 9.42 -8.14 -7.53
N SER A 74 9.74 -8.10 -8.82
CA SER A 74 10.14 -6.85 -9.50
C SER A 74 9.00 -6.19 -10.28
N SER A 75 7.91 -6.93 -10.55
CA SER A 75 6.87 -6.49 -11.48
C SER A 75 5.48 -6.45 -10.84
N THR A 76 4.69 -5.42 -11.16
CA THR A 76 3.31 -5.30 -10.64
C THR A 76 2.41 -6.43 -11.13
N ALA A 77 2.62 -6.94 -12.34
CA ALA A 77 1.85 -8.07 -12.87
C ALA A 77 2.07 -9.34 -12.02
N GLU A 78 3.31 -9.61 -11.63
CA GLU A 78 3.67 -10.74 -10.77
C GLU A 78 3.17 -10.53 -9.35
N LEU A 79 3.19 -9.29 -8.85
CA LEU A 79 2.61 -8.90 -7.57
C LEU A 79 1.10 -9.20 -7.54
N THR A 80 0.36 -8.78 -8.58
CA THR A 80 -1.08 -9.04 -8.73
C THR A 80 -1.36 -10.54 -8.84
N ARG A 81 -0.57 -11.27 -9.63
CA ARG A 81 -0.69 -12.73 -9.78
C ARG A 81 -0.49 -13.45 -8.44
N LEU A 82 0.51 -13.04 -7.67
CA LEU A 82 0.76 -13.60 -6.35
C LEU A 82 -0.37 -13.26 -5.37
N ALA A 83 -0.91 -12.04 -5.41
CA ALA A 83 -2.06 -11.65 -4.61
C ALA A 83 -3.28 -12.55 -4.86
N ILE A 84 -3.58 -12.79 -6.14
CA ILE A 84 -4.67 -13.70 -6.56
C ILE A 84 -4.38 -15.13 -6.09
N SER A 85 -3.14 -15.60 -6.23
CA SER A 85 -2.71 -16.93 -5.76
C SER A 85 -2.79 -17.10 -4.25
N LEU A 86 -2.67 -16.00 -3.49
CA LEU A 86 -2.84 -15.95 -2.04
C LEU A 86 -4.32 -15.83 -1.61
N GLY A 87 -5.26 -15.74 -2.56
CA GLY A 87 -6.69 -15.57 -2.29
C GLY A 87 -7.04 -14.21 -1.65
N LEU A 88 -6.25 -13.17 -1.95
CA LEU A 88 -6.46 -11.79 -1.49
C LEU A 88 -7.33 -11.01 -2.47
#